data_AF-A0A2V9D0N2-F1
#
_entry.id   AF-A0A2V9D0N2-F1
#
_cell.length_a   1.000
_cell.length_b   1.000
_cell.length_c   1.000
_cell.angle_alpha   90.00
_cell.angle_beta   90.00
_cell.angle_gamma   90.00
#
_symmetry.space_group_name_H-M   'P 1'
#
loop_
_entity.id
_entity.type
_entity.pdbx_description
1 polymer ?
#
loop_
_entity_poly.entity_id
_entity_poly.type
_entity_poly.pdbx_seq_one_letter_code
_entity_poly.pdbx_strand_id
1 'polypeptide(L)'
;MPKALCICFEQSYSGVDGDSASSTEIYALLSALSGLAVRQDIAVTGSVNQQGVIQPIGGVNEKVEGFYDVCRVRGLTGTQGVLIPIENVEDLMLREDLIAAVANGMFHVHPVAHIEEGIEILTGVEAGSRDGRGQFSRESVFGRVNERLGKMAETLKQFE
;
A
#
# COMPACT_ATOMS: atom_id res chain seq x y z
N MET A 1 14.68 -18.92 -16.52
CA MET A 1 13.49 -19.15 -15.67
C MET A 1 12.54 -17.97 -15.87
N PRO A 2 11.21 -18.18 -16.01
CA PRO A 2 10.28 -17.06 -16.05
C PRO A 2 10.41 -16.24 -14.76
N LYS A 3 10.44 -14.92 -14.87
CA LYS A 3 10.37 -14.04 -13.70
C LYS A 3 8.96 -14.16 -13.12
N ALA A 4 8.84 -14.86 -12.01
CA ALA A 4 7.60 -14.96 -11.28
C ALA A 4 7.61 -13.95 -10.13
N LEU A 5 6.51 -13.25 -9.97
CA LEU A 5 6.15 -12.58 -8.72
C LEU A 5 5.09 -13.44 -8.06
N CYS A 6 5.29 -13.77 -6.79
CA CYS A 6 4.39 -14.60 -6.01
C CYS A 6 3.84 -13.76 -4.86
N ILE A 7 2.53 -13.74 -4.73
CA ILE A 7 1.82 -13.09 -3.62
C ILE A 7 1.10 -14.18 -2.83
N CYS A 8 1.16 -14.06 -1.51
CA CYS A 8 0.54 -14.97 -0.57
C CYS A 8 -0.15 -14.14 0.53
N PHE A 9 -1.40 -14.46 0.84
CA PHE A 9 -2.03 -14.04 2.08
C PHE A 9 -1.66 -15.05 3.15
N GLU A 10 -0.67 -14.70 3.96
CA GLU A 10 -0.20 -15.57 5.02
C GLU A 10 -1.32 -15.94 5.99
N GLN A 11 -1.33 -17.20 6.42
CA GLN A 11 -2.31 -17.77 7.35
C GLN A 11 -3.79 -17.66 6.88
N SER A 12 -4.04 -17.48 5.58
CA SER A 12 -5.40 -17.57 5.02
C SER A 12 -5.75 -19.01 4.67
N TYR A 13 -6.74 -19.58 5.35
CA TYR A 13 -7.21 -20.97 5.14
C TYR A 13 -8.56 -21.05 4.42
N SER A 14 -9.19 -19.90 4.18
CA SER A 14 -10.44 -19.77 3.44
C SER A 14 -10.19 -19.07 2.10
N GLY A 15 -11.18 -19.16 1.19
CA GLY A 15 -11.17 -18.35 -0.02
C GLY A 15 -11.18 -16.85 0.31
N VAL A 16 -10.46 -16.07 -0.49
CA VAL A 16 -10.49 -14.61 -0.50
C VAL A 16 -11.22 -14.19 -1.78
N ASP A 17 -12.15 -13.24 -1.66
CA ASP A 17 -12.93 -12.71 -2.77
C ASP A 17 -12.97 -11.17 -2.70
N GLY A 18 -13.26 -10.54 -3.85
CA GLY A 18 -13.23 -9.09 -4.03
C GLY A 18 -11.87 -8.51 -4.42
N ASP A 19 -11.86 -7.22 -4.74
CA ASP A 19 -10.72 -6.47 -5.29
C ASP A 19 -10.09 -5.50 -4.25
N SER A 20 -10.62 -5.45 -3.04
CA SER A 20 -10.22 -4.47 -2.03
C SER A 20 -8.80 -4.60 -1.46
N ALA A 21 -8.06 -5.63 -1.89
CA ALA A 21 -6.66 -5.86 -1.54
C ALA A 21 -5.68 -5.54 -2.69
N SER A 22 -6.18 -5.20 -3.88
CA SER A 22 -5.32 -5.04 -5.07
C SER A 22 -4.27 -3.92 -4.91
N SER A 23 -4.59 -2.82 -4.21
CA SER A 23 -3.58 -1.80 -3.89
C SER A 23 -2.49 -2.33 -2.95
N THR A 24 -2.86 -3.08 -1.91
CA THR A 24 -1.95 -3.73 -0.96
C THR A 24 -0.99 -4.69 -1.67
N GLU A 25 -1.50 -5.48 -2.61
CA GLU A 25 -0.71 -6.38 -3.43
C GLU A 25 0.32 -5.63 -4.27
N ILE A 26 -0.08 -4.52 -4.91
CA ILE A 26 0.83 -3.66 -5.66
C ILE A 26 1.91 -3.07 -4.75
N TYR A 27 1.57 -2.57 -3.57
CA TYR A 27 2.57 -2.03 -2.63
C TYR A 27 3.58 -3.08 -2.18
N ALA A 28 3.14 -4.32 -1.92
CA ALA A 28 4.05 -5.42 -1.60
C ALA A 28 5.02 -5.72 -2.75
N LEU A 29 4.53 -5.72 -4.01
CA LEU A 29 5.39 -5.90 -5.18
C LEU A 29 6.37 -4.75 -5.38
N LEU A 30 5.91 -3.50 -5.24
CA LEU A 30 6.76 -2.32 -5.33
C LEU A 30 7.85 -2.33 -4.25
N SER A 31 7.52 -2.70 -3.02
CA SER A 31 8.49 -2.90 -1.95
C SER A 31 9.53 -3.98 -2.32
N ALA A 32 9.08 -5.16 -2.75
CA ALA A 32 9.96 -6.27 -3.11
C ALA A 32 10.91 -5.93 -4.28
N LEU A 33 10.43 -5.17 -5.26
CA LEU A 33 11.21 -4.77 -6.43
C LEU A 33 12.15 -3.59 -6.14
N SER A 34 11.72 -2.61 -5.33
CA SER A 34 12.53 -1.45 -4.96
C SER A 34 13.57 -1.74 -3.87
N GLY A 35 13.34 -2.78 -3.06
CA GLY A 35 14.12 -3.07 -1.86
C GLY A 35 13.83 -2.11 -0.69
N LEU A 36 12.78 -1.29 -0.79
CA LEU A 36 12.36 -0.38 0.28
C LEU A 36 11.43 -1.11 1.25
N ALA A 37 11.72 -0.98 2.54
CA ALA A 37 10.83 -1.49 3.59
C ALA A 37 9.55 -0.67 3.62
N VAL A 38 8.41 -1.33 3.86
CA VAL A 38 7.12 -0.69 4.09
C VAL A 38 6.77 -0.70 5.57
N ARG A 39 6.21 0.41 6.03
CA ARG A 39 5.67 0.59 7.37
C ARG A 39 4.64 -0.50 7.70
N GLN A 40 4.89 -1.25 8.78
CA GLN A 40 4.02 -2.33 9.26
C GLN A 40 2.95 -1.83 10.24
N ASP A 41 3.06 -0.58 10.68
CA ASP A 41 2.09 0.08 11.55
C ASP A 41 0.92 0.72 10.77
N ILE A 42 0.93 0.63 9.43
CA ILE A 42 -0.16 1.10 8.57
C ILE A 42 -0.81 -0.10 7.88
N ALA A 43 -2.10 -0.31 8.13
CA ALA A 43 -2.91 -1.23 7.33
C ALA A 43 -3.37 -0.55 6.03
N VAL A 44 -3.66 -1.35 5.01
CA VAL A 44 -4.00 -0.86 3.67
C VAL A 44 -5.26 -1.57 3.17
N THR A 45 -6.23 -0.80 2.68
CA THR A 45 -7.33 -1.32 1.86
C THR A 45 -7.61 -0.37 0.70
N GLY A 46 -8.03 -0.94 -0.43
CA GLY A 46 -8.38 -0.18 -1.63
C GLY A 46 -8.27 -1.06 -2.86
N SER A 47 -9.28 -0.99 -3.73
CA SER A 47 -9.18 -1.54 -5.08
C SER A 47 -8.34 -0.60 -5.95
N VAL A 48 -7.97 -1.03 -7.15
CA VAL A 48 -7.14 -0.24 -8.06
C VAL A 48 -7.49 -0.55 -9.51
N ASN A 49 -7.63 0.48 -10.34
CA ASN A 49 -7.79 0.31 -11.77
C ASN A 49 -6.44 0.23 -12.50
N GLN A 50 -6.46 0.00 -13.81
CA GLN A 50 -5.24 -0.14 -14.62
C GLN A 50 -4.40 1.14 -14.72
N GLN A 51 -4.97 2.30 -14.37
CA GLN A 51 -4.29 3.59 -14.36
C GLN A 51 -3.67 3.91 -13.00
N GLY A 52 -3.75 2.99 -12.03
CA GLY A 52 -3.22 3.21 -10.68
C GLY A 52 -4.10 4.09 -9.81
N VAL A 53 -5.35 4.34 -10.20
CA VAL A 53 -6.34 5.06 -9.37
C VAL A 53 -6.90 4.09 -8.34
N ILE A 54 -6.87 4.50 -7.08
CA ILE A 54 -7.44 3.77 -5.96
C ILE A 54 -8.96 3.91 -5.99
N GLN A 55 -9.66 2.79 -5.89
CA GLN A 55 -11.12 2.72 -6.02
C GLN A 55 -11.78 2.39 -4.68
N PRO A 56 -13.02 2.87 -4.46
CA PRO A 56 -13.75 2.64 -3.21
C PRO A 56 -14.00 1.15 -2.97
N ILE A 57 -14.10 0.78 -1.70
CA ILE A 57 -14.30 -0.58 -1.24
C ILE A 57 -15.52 -0.69 -0.32
N GLY A 58 -16.03 -1.90 -0.16
CA GLY A 58 -17.04 -2.20 0.86
C GLY A 58 -16.41 -2.42 2.24
N GLY A 59 -17.17 -2.08 3.28
CA GLY A 59 -16.83 -2.35 4.68
C GLY A 59 -15.65 -1.52 5.22
N VAL A 60 -15.54 -0.25 4.80
CA VAL A 60 -14.42 0.62 5.22
C VAL A 60 -14.37 0.81 6.74
N ASN A 61 -15.54 0.93 7.39
CA ASN A 61 -15.63 1.13 8.84
C ASN A 61 -15.10 -0.09 9.59
N GLU A 62 -15.56 -1.30 9.23
CA GLU A 62 -15.15 -2.55 9.84
C GLU A 62 -13.65 -2.82 9.66
N LYS A 63 -13.09 -2.44 8.50
CA LYS A 63 -11.66 -2.58 8.21
C LYS A 63 -10.81 -1.62 9.05
N VAL A 64 -11.22 -0.36 9.15
CA VAL A 64 -10.51 0.65 9.93
C VAL A 64 -10.58 0.31 11.42
N GLU A 65 -11.76 0.00 11.93
CA GLU A 65 -11.97 -0.36 13.33
C GLU A 65 -11.28 -1.68 13.69
N GLY A 66 -11.30 -2.68 12.80
CA GLY A 66 -10.63 -3.95 13.02
C GLY A 66 -9.12 -3.78 13.22
N PHE A 67 -8.46 -2.94 12.40
CA PHE A 67 -7.03 -2.68 12.58
C PHE A 67 -6.75 -1.84 13.83
N TYR A 68 -7.58 -0.84 14.12
CA TYR A 68 -7.49 -0.07 15.35
C TYR A 68 -7.60 -0.96 16.60
N ASP A 69 -8.53 -1.92 16.62
CA ASP A 69 -8.71 -2.85 17.73
C ASP A 69 -7.47 -3.74 17.93
N VAL A 70 -6.85 -4.23 16.84
CA VAL A 70 -5.58 -4.97 16.91
C VAL A 70 -4.47 -4.10 17.50
N CYS A 71 -4.35 -2.85 17.04
CA CYS A 71 -3.36 -1.90 17.52
C CYS A 71 -3.58 -1.57 19.01
N ARG A 72 -4.82 -1.34 19.42
CA ARG A 72 -5.19 -1.08 20.81
C ARG A 72 -4.84 -2.25 21.74
N VAL A 73 -5.15 -3.48 21.35
CA VAL A 73 -4.83 -4.69 22.13
C VAL A 73 -3.32 -4.88 22.26
N ARG A 74 -2.55 -4.54 21.22
CA ARG A 74 -1.08 -4.62 21.24
C ARG A 74 -0.40 -3.41 21.88
N GLY A 75 -1.13 -2.33 22.12
CA GLY A 75 -0.62 -1.04 22.57
C GLY A 75 -0.47 -0.06 21.41
N LEU A 76 -1.06 1.13 21.56
CA LEU A 76 -0.96 2.20 20.57
C LEU A 76 0.43 2.83 20.59
N THR A 77 1.07 2.92 19.43
CA THR A 77 2.41 3.54 19.29
C THR A 77 2.35 5.03 18.97
N GLY A 78 1.17 5.54 18.60
CA GLY A 78 0.96 6.92 18.15
C GLY A 78 1.24 7.16 16.66
N THR A 79 1.77 6.16 15.94
CA THR A 79 2.08 6.28 14.51
C THR A 79 1.20 5.38 13.63
N GLN A 80 0.45 4.46 14.26
CA GLN A 80 -0.37 3.48 13.56
C GLN A 80 -1.52 4.12 12.80
N GLY A 81 -1.94 3.50 11.71
CA GLY A 81 -3.06 4.02 10.93
C GLY A 81 -3.56 3.11 9.84
N VAL A 82 -4.49 3.62 9.04
CA VAL A 82 -5.06 2.90 7.89
C VAL A 82 -5.02 3.79 6.67
N LEU A 83 -4.52 3.24 5.56
CA LEU A 83 -4.65 3.81 4.23
C LEU A 83 -5.96 3.32 3.61
N ILE A 84 -6.78 4.27 3.15
CA ILE A 84 -8.10 4.02 2.56
C ILE A 84 -8.26 4.77 1.22
N PRO A 85 -9.21 4.37 0.35
CA PRO A 85 -9.59 5.16 -0.81
C PRO A 85 -10.14 6.51 -0.38
N ILE A 86 -9.74 7.58 -1.07
CA ILE A 86 -10.27 8.93 -0.83
C ILE A 86 -11.79 8.99 -1.02
N GLU A 87 -12.33 8.21 -1.95
CA GLU A 87 -13.77 8.13 -2.22
C GLU A 87 -14.56 7.53 -1.05
N ASN A 88 -13.94 6.72 -0.18
CA ASN A 88 -14.61 6.19 1.00
C ASN A 88 -14.62 7.15 2.20
N VAL A 89 -14.03 8.34 2.11
CA VAL A 89 -14.00 9.30 3.24
C VAL A 89 -15.42 9.69 3.66
N GLU A 90 -16.34 9.86 2.72
CA GLU A 90 -17.74 10.20 3.01
C GLU A 90 -18.52 9.02 3.65
N ASP A 91 -18.01 7.79 3.54
CA ASP A 91 -18.62 6.59 4.11
C ASP A 91 -18.17 6.31 5.57
N LEU A 92 -17.23 7.09 6.09
CA LEU A 92 -16.65 6.88 7.42
C LEU A 92 -17.64 7.26 8.53
N MET A 93 -18.06 6.24 9.28
CA MET A 93 -18.95 6.31 10.43
C MET A 93 -18.29 5.52 11.58
N LEU A 94 -17.17 6.05 12.07
CA LEU A 94 -16.29 5.37 13.03
C LEU A 94 -16.78 5.54 14.48
N ARG A 95 -16.49 4.56 15.33
CA ARG A 95 -16.74 4.64 16.78
C ARG A 95 -16.04 5.86 17.44
N GLU A 96 -16.67 6.38 18.49
CA GLU A 96 -16.18 7.54 19.24
C GLU A 96 -14.76 7.34 19.82
N ASP A 97 -14.43 6.11 20.25
CA ASP A 97 -13.11 5.81 20.82
C ASP A 97 -11.99 5.93 19.79
N LEU A 98 -12.25 5.52 18.55
CA LEU A 98 -11.33 5.67 17.43
C LEU A 98 -11.22 7.14 17.01
N ILE A 99 -12.35 7.85 16.90
CA ILE A 99 -12.36 9.30 16.61
C ILE A 99 -11.51 10.05 17.64
N ALA A 100 -11.66 9.73 18.92
CA ALA A 100 -10.84 10.32 19.98
C ALA A 100 -9.36 9.98 19.83
N ALA A 101 -9.01 8.74 19.46
CA ALA A 101 -7.62 8.37 19.21
C ALA A 101 -7.02 9.16 18.05
N VAL A 102 -7.77 9.36 16.96
CA VAL A 102 -7.35 10.18 15.81
C VAL A 102 -7.18 11.64 16.20
N ALA A 103 -8.15 12.21 16.93
CA ALA A 103 -8.09 13.59 17.42
C ALA A 103 -6.89 13.85 18.35
N ASN A 104 -6.47 12.83 19.11
CA ASN A 104 -5.30 12.90 19.98
C ASN A 104 -3.98 12.52 19.28
N GLY A 105 -3.99 12.27 17.96
CA GLY A 105 -2.82 11.89 17.18
C GLY A 105 -2.27 10.51 17.51
N MET A 106 -3.08 9.65 18.14
CA MET A 106 -2.70 8.28 18.54
C MET A 106 -2.93 7.25 17.43
N PHE A 107 -3.74 7.59 16.43
CA PHE A 107 -4.06 6.77 15.27
C PHE A 107 -4.31 7.67 14.05
N HIS A 108 -4.06 7.18 12.84
CA HIS A 108 -4.11 8.00 11.62
C HIS A 108 -4.96 7.35 10.53
N VAL A 109 -5.72 8.16 9.78
CA VAL A 109 -6.43 7.70 8.58
C VAL A 109 -5.87 8.46 7.39
N HIS A 110 -5.36 7.72 6.40
CA HIS A 110 -4.69 8.25 5.23
C HIS A 110 -5.53 8.02 3.97
N PRO A 111 -6.35 9.00 3.55
CA PRO A 111 -7.06 8.90 2.29
C PRO A 111 -6.09 9.09 1.12
N VAL A 112 -6.14 8.21 0.13
CA VAL A 112 -5.33 8.29 -1.10
C VAL A 112 -6.19 8.08 -2.35
N ALA A 113 -5.84 8.77 -3.43
CA ALA A 113 -6.45 8.68 -4.74
C ALA A 113 -5.63 7.80 -5.69
N HIS A 114 -4.31 7.72 -5.51
CA HIS A 114 -3.39 7.05 -6.41
C HIS A 114 -2.35 6.18 -5.68
N ILE A 115 -1.82 5.17 -6.38
CA ILE A 115 -0.77 4.26 -5.87
C ILE A 115 0.48 5.02 -5.43
N GLU A 116 0.82 6.11 -6.12
CA GLU A 116 1.94 6.98 -5.80
C GLU A 116 1.86 7.50 -4.35
N GLU A 117 0.71 8.03 -3.96
CA GLU A 117 0.51 8.61 -2.62
C GLU A 117 0.65 7.54 -1.54
N GLY A 118 0.09 6.35 -1.79
CA GLY A 118 0.15 5.26 -0.84
C GLY A 118 1.56 4.72 -0.64
N ILE A 119 2.32 4.52 -1.72
CA ILE A 119 3.68 3.99 -1.60
C ILE A 119 4.64 5.01 -0.95
N GLU A 120 4.40 6.30 -1.16
CA GLU A 120 5.13 7.38 -0.47
C GLU A 120 4.90 7.35 1.04
N ILE A 121 3.64 7.21 1.47
CA ILE A 121 3.29 7.09 2.89
C ILE A 121 3.93 5.85 3.52
N LEU A 122 3.90 4.71 2.81
CA LEU A 122 4.38 3.42 3.32
C LEU A 122 5.91 3.34 3.39
N THR A 123 6.63 4.02 2.50
CA THR A 123 8.10 3.92 2.41
C THR A 123 8.83 5.17 2.91
N GLY A 124 8.16 6.33 2.96
CA GLY A 124 8.78 7.62 3.21
C GLY A 124 9.66 8.14 2.06
N VAL A 125 9.54 7.55 0.87
CA VAL A 125 10.33 7.89 -0.33
C VAL A 125 9.38 8.28 -1.45
N GLU A 126 9.69 9.34 -2.18
CA GLU A 126 8.92 9.78 -3.35
C GLU A 126 8.72 8.63 -4.36
N ALA A 127 7.50 8.48 -4.89
CA ALA A 127 7.21 7.48 -5.92
C ALA A 127 8.04 7.77 -7.18
N GLY A 128 8.09 9.05 -7.54
CA GLY A 128 8.84 9.62 -8.66
C GLY A 128 8.09 9.55 -9.98
N SER A 129 8.30 10.55 -10.82
CA SER A 129 7.67 10.65 -12.14
C SER A 129 8.70 10.46 -13.26
N ARG A 130 8.20 10.16 -14.46
CA ARG A 130 9.04 10.15 -15.66
C ARG A 130 9.37 11.58 -16.07
N ASP A 131 10.64 11.87 -16.29
CA ASP A 131 11.08 13.12 -16.88
C ASP A 131 10.73 13.19 -18.38
N GLY A 132 11.05 14.32 -19.03
CA GLY A 132 10.84 14.51 -20.47
C GLY A 132 11.62 13.55 -21.38
N ARG A 133 12.51 12.72 -20.82
CA ARG A 133 13.26 11.66 -21.50
C ARG A 133 12.74 10.26 -21.14
N GLY A 134 11.65 10.18 -20.37
CA GLY A 134 11.03 8.94 -19.94
C GLY A 134 11.76 8.24 -18.79
N GLN A 135 12.69 8.90 -18.10
CA GLN A 135 13.48 8.33 -17.01
C GLN A 135 12.92 8.73 -15.64
N PHE A 136 13.02 7.84 -14.66
CA PHE A 136 12.69 8.13 -13.26
C PHE A 136 13.95 8.59 -12.51
N SER A 137 13.75 9.40 -11.46
CA SER A 137 14.82 9.66 -10.48
C SER A 137 15.29 8.35 -9.86
N ARG A 138 16.60 8.13 -9.79
CA ARG A 138 17.17 6.87 -9.25
C ARG A 138 16.83 6.63 -7.79
N GLU A 139 16.59 7.68 -7.03
CA GLU A 139 16.31 7.59 -5.60
C GLU A 139 14.86 7.25 -5.31
N SER A 140 13.96 7.51 -6.27
CA SER A 140 12.52 7.28 -6.14
C SER A 140 12.16 5.80 -6.15
N VAL A 141 10.97 5.46 -5.66
CA VAL A 141 10.46 4.09 -5.67
C VAL A 141 10.45 3.52 -7.09
N PHE A 142 9.83 4.23 -8.04
CA PHE A 142 9.70 3.76 -9.42
C PHE A 142 11.04 3.72 -10.16
N GLY A 143 12.01 4.58 -9.81
CA GLY A 143 13.37 4.49 -10.32
C GLY A 143 14.08 3.20 -9.91
N ARG A 144 14.00 2.84 -8.62
CA ARG A 144 14.57 1.60 -8.08
C ARG A 144 13.92 0.36 -8.71
N VAL A 145 12.58 0.37 -8.84
CA VAL A 145 11.83 -0.70 -9.51
C VAL A 145 12.26 -0.85 -10.97
N ASN A 146 12.33 0.26 -11.72
CA ASN A 146 12.75 0.24 -13.12
C ASN A 146 14.17 -0.29 -13.30
N GLU A 147 15.10 0.10 -12.43
CA GLU A 147 16.47 -0.44 -12.42
C GLU A 147 16.48 -1.95 -12.14
N ARG A 148 15.71 -2.41 -11.14
CA ARG A 148 15.61 -3.84 -10.80
C ARG A 148 15.05 -4.66 -11.96
N LEU A 149 13.96 -4.20 -12.57
CA LEU A 149 13.35 -4.86 -13.72
C LEU A 149 14.32 -4.94 -14.91
N GLY A 150 15.07 -3.86 -15.16
CA GLY A 150 16.13 -3.81 -16.16
C GLY A 150 17.24 -4.84 -15.91
N LYS A 151 17.79 -4.89 -14.68
CA LYS A 151 18.79 -5.90 -14.28
C LYS A 151 18.29 -7.32 -14.48
N MET A 152 17.06 -7.59 -14.06
CA MET A 152 16.46 -8.91 -14.26
C MET A 152 16.30 -9.22 -15.76
N ALA A 153 16.06 -8.22 -16.63
CA ALA A 153 15.89 -8.43 -18.07
C ALA A 153 17.22 -8.72 -18.77
N GLU A 154 18.29 -8.01 -18.41
CA GLU A 154 19.63 -8.29 -18.91
C GLU A 154 20.12 -9.67 -18.49
N THR A 155 19.81 -10.10 -17.26
CA THR A 155 20.14 -11.44 -16.78
C THR A 155 19.51 -12.52 -17.68
N LEU A 156 18.25 -12.34 -18.13
CA LEU A 156 17.59 -13.31 -19.02
C LEU A 156 18.30 -13.45 -20.36
N LYS A 157 18.70 -12.32 -20.98
CA LYS A 157 19.40 -12.33 -22.28
C LYS A 157 20.74 -13.07 -22.24
N GLN A 158 21.35 -13.22 -21.06
CA GLN A 158 22.61 -13.96 -20.90
C GLN A 158 22.41 -15.48 -20.81
N PHE A 159 21.18 -15.95 -20.61
CA PHE A 159 20.83 -17.37 -20.54
C PHE A 159 20.06 -17.87 -21.78
N GLU A 160 19.88 -17.01 -22.78
CA GLU A 160 19.43 -17.35 -24.14
C GLU A 160 20.63 -17.45 -25.08
#